data_AF-A0A6G3U6K4-F1
#
_entry.id   AF-A0A6G3U6K4-F1
#
_cell.length_a   1.000
_cell.length_b   1.000
_cell.length_c   1.000
_cell.angle_alpha   90.00
_cell.angle_beta   90.00
_cell.angle_gamma   90.00
#
_symmetry.space_group_name_H-M   'P 1'
#
loop_
_entity.id
_entity.type
_entity.pdbx_description
1 polymer ?
#
loop_
_entity_poly.entity_id
_entity_poly.type
_entity_poly.pdbx_seq_one_letter_code
_entity_poly.pdbx_strand_id
1 'polypeptide(L)'
;GHTDQGVALALVPTLRRLRDRAARDTGGEPVRVGAAGGIGTPEAAAACFLLGADFVLTGSVNQCSPQAGTSDTVKDLLAGLDVQDVAYAPAGDLFEIGSRVQVVRRGTMFPARANQLHDLYRRHDRLEDIDARTLSTLERTCFRRPVAEVWEDVVRHYRDTGRPQITRDAAHDPRRRMALVFRWYFAASTRAALDGAKDDTANYQIHCGPAMGAFNRLVEGTALESWRRRDVDAIADLLMTGAADVLAGAGARAASHPPSS
;
A
#
# COMPACT_ATOMS: atom_id res chain seq x y z
N GLY A 1 0.80 0.57 0.07
CA GLY A 1 1.20 1.93 -0.37
C GLY A 1 2.68 1.94 -0.69
N HIS A 2 3.26 3.11 -0.92
CA HIS A 2 4.71 3.27 -1.09
C HIS A 2 5.47 2.75 0.13
N THR A 3 6.55 2.03 -0.12
CA THR A 3 7.42 1.49 0.92
C THR A 3 8.76 1.08 0.30
N ASP A 4 9.83 1.36 1.02
CA ASP A 4 11.19 0.89 0.75
C ASP A 4 11.45 -0.52 1.34
N GLN A 5 10.41 -1.16 1.91
CA GLN A 5 10.48 -2.46 2.58
C GLN A 5 11.37 -2.47 3.83
N GLY A 6 11.52 -1.31 4.48
CA GLY A 6 12.21 -1.19 5.75
C GLY A 6 11.65 -2.11 6.84
N VAL A 7 12.55 -2.73 7.61
CA VAL A 7 12.19 -3.64 8.70
C VAL A 7 12.06 -2.85 10.00
N ALA A 8 10.86 -2.78 10.57
CA ALA A 8 10.58 -2.01 11.80
C ALA A 8 11.52 -2.38 12.96
N LEU A 9 11.82 -3.69 13.13
CA LEU A 9 12.73 -4.19 14.17
C LEU A 9 14.15 -3.61 14.07
N ALA A 10 14.60 -3.24 12.87
CA ALA A 10 15.90 -2.62 12.65
C ALA A 10 15.80 -1.08 12.67
N LEU A 11 14.74 -0.52 12.09
CA LEU A 11 14.57 0.92 11.91
C LEU A 11 14.26 1.65 13.22
N VAL A 12 13.32 1.13 14.03
CA VAL A 12 12.86 1.84 15.24
C VAL A 12 14.01 2.09 16.23
N PRO A 13 14.82 1.08 16.62
CA PRO A 13 15.95 1.32 17.51
C PRO A 13 17.00 2.26 16.92
N THR A 14 17.22 2.17 15.61
CA THR A 14 18.19 3.02 14.89
C THR A 14 17.78 4.48 14.91
N LEU A 15 16.53 4.77 14.56
CA LEU A 15 15.97 6.13 14.56
C LEU A 15 15.90 6.70 15.97
N ARG A 16 15.60 5.89 16.97
CA ARG A 16 15.65 6.31 18.37
C ARG A 16 17.05 6.75 18.78
N ARG A 17 18.09 5.96 18.49
CA ARG A 17 19.49 6.33 18.80
C ARG A 17 19.92 7.61 18.07
N LEU A 18 19.47 7.78 16.83
CA LEU A 18 19.71 9.01 16.07
C LEU A 18 19.06 10.22 16.75
N ARG A 19 17.80 10.10 17.16
CA ARG A 19 17.07 11.13 17.93
C ARG A 19 17.79 11.49 19.23
N ASP A 20 18.24 10.50 19.99
CA ASP A 20 18.97 10.72 21.25
C ASP A 20 20.30 11.45 21.01
N ARG A 21 21.01 11.10 19.93
CA ARG A 21 22.24 11.80 19.54
C ARG A 21 21.96 13.24 19.15
N ALA A 22 20.97 13.47 18.28
CA ALA A 22 20.61 14.81 17.82
C ALA A 22 20.18 15.73 18.97
N ALA A 23 19.45 15.20 19.97
CA ALA A 23 19.08 15.95 21.17
C ALA A 23 20.31 16.35 22.00
N ARG A 24 21.26 15.42 22.21
CA ARG A 24 22.53 15.74 22.90
C ARG A 24 23.37 16.78 22.16
N ASP A 25 23.47 16.64 20.84
CA ASP A 25 24.31 17.52 20.00
C ASP A 25 23.74 18.96 19.92
N THR A 26 22.42 19.11 20.02
CA THR A 26 21.74 20.42 19.98
C THR A 26 21.40 21.00 21.35
N GLY A 27 21.53 20.22 22.43
CA GLY A 27 21.08 20.60 23.77
C GLY A 27 19.56 20.73 23.92
N GLY A 28 18.79 20.25 22.94
CA GLY A 28 17.33 20.33 22.92
C GLY A 28 16.63 19.11 23.52
N GLU A 29 15.32 19.23 23.74
CA GLU A 29 14.50 18.09 24.14
C GLU A 29 14.38 17.04 23.02
N PRO A 30 14.41 15.74 23.33
CA PRO A 30 14.26 14.70 22.32
C PRO A 30 12.89 14.77 21.64
N VAL A 31 12.88 14.86 20.31
CA VAL A 31 11.64 14.71 19.52
C VAL A 31 11.06 13.30 19.66
N ARG A 32 9.75 13.16 19.51
CA ARG A 32 9.07 11.86 19.55
C ARG A 32 9.32 11.09 18.24
N VAL A 33 9.57 9.79 18.34
CA VAL A 33 9.76 8.86 17.22
C VAL A 33 8.70 7.78 17.29
N GLY A 34 7.81 7.76 16.31
CA GLY A 34 6.79 6.72 16.18
C GLY A 34 7.20 5.57 15.26
N ALA A 35 6.37 4.53 15.22
CA ALA A 35 6.51 3.40 14.32
C ALA A 35 5.24 3.20 13.46
N ALA A 36 5.43 2.81 12.21
CA ALA A 36 4.36 2.50 11.26
C ALA A 36 4.78 1.33 10.37
N GLY A 37 3.79 0.61 9.82
CA GLY A 37 4.01 -0.50 8.90
C GLY A 37 4.03 -1.87 9.60
N GLY A 38 3.23 -2.80 9.10
CA GLY A 38 3.09 -4.14 9.70
C GLY A 38 2.26 -4.21 10.99
N ILE A 39 1.75 -3.08 11.48
CA ILE A 39 0.98 -3.00 12.73
C ILE A 39 -0.50 -3.31 12.43
N GLY A 40 -0.89 -4.56 12.69
CA GLY A 40 -2.27 -5.04 12.57
C GLY A 40 -2.73 -5.92 13.72
N THR A 41 -1.90 -6.12 14.75
CA THR A 41 -2.26 -6.90 15.95
C THR A 41 -1.70 -6.23 17.22
N PRO A 42 -2.27 -6.54 18.40
CA PRO A 42 -1.74 -6.14 19.69
C PRO A 42 -0.25 -6.44 19.88
N GLU A 43 0.22 -7.62 19.46
CA GLU A 43 1.61 -8.04 19.60
C GLU A 43 2.54 -7.18 18.74
N ALA A 44 2.13 -6.84 17.51
CA ALA A 44 2.91 -5.97 16.64
C ALA A 44 3.03 -4.56 17.23
N ALA A 45 1.95 -4.01 17.77
CA ALA A 45 1.96 -2.72 18.46
C ALA A 45 2.84 -2.75 19.73
N ALA A 46 2.67 -3.78 20.57
CA ALA A 46 3.49 -4.00 21.76
C ALA A 46 4.98 -4.10 21.43
N ALA A 47 5.35 -4.82 20.37
CA ALA A 47 6.73 -4.93 19.91
C ALA A 47 7.31 -3.55 19.51
N CYS A 48 6.54 -2.70 18.82
CA CYS A 48 6.97 -1.34 18.50
C CYS A 48 7.22 -0.50 19.76
N PHE A 49 6.32 -0.55 20.75
CA PHE A 49 6.50 0.14 22.03
C PHE A 49 7.72 -0.38 22.79
N LEU A 50 7.92 -1.71 22.83
CA LEU A 50 9.10 -2.33 23.45
C LEU A 50 10.42 -1.86 22.81
N LEU A 51 10.43 -1.65 21.50
CA LEU A 51 11.60 -1.11 20.78
C LEU A 51 11.83 0.39 21.04
N GLY A 52 10.92 1.05 21.75
CA GLY A 52 11.02 2.46 22.14
C GLY A 52 10.38 3.43 21.16
N ALA A 53 9.34 3.00 20.44
CA ALA A 53 8.45 3.92 19.75
C ALA A 53 7.60 4.69 20.76
N ASP A 54 7.47 6.01 20.58
CA ASP A 54 6.65 6.87 21.43
C ASP A 54 5.15 6.82 21.05
N PHE A 55 4.86 6.41 19.82
CA PHE A 55 3.51 6.21 19.30
C PHE A 55 3.54 5.24 18.12
N VAL A 56 2.38 4.68 17.76
CA VAL A 56 2.22 3.81 16.60
C VAL A 56 1.21 4.39 15.62
N LEU A 57 1.36 4.04 14.35
CA LEU A 57 0.43 4.42 13.28
C LEU A 57 -0.03 3.18 12.53
N THR A 58 -1.34 3.07 12.35
CA THR A 58 -1.99 2.06 11.53
C THR A 58 -2.38 2.64 10.17
N GLY A 59 -2.48 1.77 9.16
CA GLY A 59 -2.85 2.17 7.81
C GLY A 59 -3.76 1.16 7.15
N SER A 60 -3.22 -0.02 6.82
CA SER A 60 -3.98 -1.05 6.11
C SER A 60 -5.29 -1.39 6.81
N VAL A 61 -5.25 -1.69 8.12
CA VAL A 61 -6.45 -2.06 8.91
C VAL A 61 -7.56 -1.01 8.84
N ASN A 62 -7.20 0.28 8.85
CA ASN A 62 -8.16 1.39 8.80
C ASN A 62 -8.91 1.45 7.46
N GLN A 63 -8.33 0.94 6.37
CA GLN A 63 -8.97 0.92 5.05
C GLN A 63 -10.16 -0.07 5.00
N CYS A 64 -10.18 -1.08 5.88
CA CYS A 64 -11.27 -2.04 6.00
C CYS A 64 -12.21 -1.63 7.16
N SER A 65 -12.67 -0.38 7.11
CA SER A 65 -13.61 0.20 8.09
C SER A 65 -14.80 0.85 7.38
N PRO A 66 -15.95 1.05 8.07
CA PRO A 66 -17.05 1.81 7.53
C PRO A 66 -16.64 3.23 7.11
N GLN A 67 -15.77 3.88 7.88
CA GLN A 67 -15.32 5.26 7.68
C GLN A 67 -14.38 5.45 6.50
N ALA A 68 -13.74 4.38 6.00
CA ALA A 68 -12.81 4.48 4.88
C ALA A 68 -13.52 4.90 3.57
N GLY A 69 -12.97 5.92 2.90
CA GLY A 69 -13.41 6.42 1.59
C GLY A 69 -13.00 5.51 0.43
N THR A 70 -13.47 4.27 0.44
CA THR A 70 -13.30 3.30 -0.65
C THR A 70 -14.59 2.50 -0.84
N SER A 71 -14.73 1.77 -1.95
CA SER A 71 -15.95 1.04 -2.24
C SER A 71 -16.19 -0.13 -1.29
N ASP A 72 -17.45 -0.49 -1.10
CA ASP A 72 -17.84 -1.69 -0.34
C ASP A 72 -17.20 -2.95 -0.92
N THR A 73 -17.09 -3.06 -2.25
CA THR A 73 -16.40 -4.16 -2.93
C THR A 73 -14.93 -4.28 -2.48
N VAL A 74 -14.22 -3.15 -2.32
CA VAL A 74 -12.86 -3.15 -1.78
C VAL A 74 -12.84 -3.57 -0.31
N LYS A 75 -13.80 -3.09 0.50
CA LYS A 75 -13.87 -3.46 1.92
C LYS A 75 -14.18 -4.95 2.12
N ASP A 76 -15.06 -5.51 1.30
CA ASP A 76 -15.36 -6.95 1.25
C ASP A 76 -14.11 -7.76 0.88
N LEU A 77 -13.34 -7.32 -0.14
CA LEU A 77 -12.06 -7.95 -0.49
C LEU A 77 -11.05 -7.89 0.66
N LEU A 78 -10.89 -6.71 1.28
CA LEU A 78 -9.94 -6.49 2.38
C LEU A 78 -10.25 -7.37 3.60
N ALA A 79 -11.52 -7.55 3.94
CA ALA A 79 -11.95 -8.36 5.09
C ALA A 79 -11.61 -9.85 4.94
N GLY A 80 -11.50 -10.34 3.70
CA GLY A 80 -11.19 -11.73 3.39
C GLY A 80 -9.70 -12.04 3.16
N LEU A 81 -8.81 -11.05 3.28
CA LEU A 81 -7.38 -11.23 3.03
C LEU A 81 -6.68 -12.02 4.13
N ASP A 82 -5.66 -12.77 3.74
CA ASP A 82 -4.67 -13.36 4.63
C ASP A 82 -3.32 -12.62 4.54
N VAL A 83 -2.37 -12.94 5.43
CA VAL A 83 -1.08 -12.24 5.55
C VAL A 83 -0.31 -12.24 4.21
N GLN A 84 -0.37 -13.35 3.49
CA GLN A 84 0.28 -13.57 2.20
C GLN A 84 -0.47 -12.96 1.00
N ASP A 85 -1.64 -12.35 1.18
CA ASP A 85 -2.50 -11.90 0.06
C ASP A 85 -2.13 -10.50 -0.47
N VAL A 86 -0.87 -10.11 -0.30
CA VAL A 86 -0.28 -8.87 -0.84
C VAL A 86 0.90 -9.16 -1.76
N ALA A 87 1.23 -8.20 -2.62
CA ALA A 87 2.38 -8.23 -3.52
C ALA A 87 2.95 -6.82 -3.71
N TYR A 88 4.10 -6.74 -4.38
CA TYR A 88 4.68 -5.47 -4.81
C TYR A 88 4.43 -5.20 -6.28
N ALA A 89 3.99 -3.99 -6.59
CA ALA A 89 3.79 -3.48 -7.94
C ALA A 89 4.58 -2.18 -8.13
N PRO A 90 4.84 -1.75 -9.38
CA PRO A 90 5.39 -0.43 -9.66
C PRO A 90 4.48 0.68 -9.11
N ALA A 91 5.08 1.79 -8.70
CA ALA A 91 4.35 3.00 -8.32
C ALA A 91 4.03 3.83 -9.57
N GLY A 92 2.78 4.24 -9.77
CA GLY A 92 2.38 4.97 -10.98
C GLY A 92 2.91 6.41 -11.07
N ASP A 93 3.24 7.03 -9.93
CA ASP A 93 3.83 8.37 -9.81
C ASP A 93 5.35 8.38 -10.07
N LEU A 94 6.02 7.26 -9.76
CA LEU A 94 7.46 7.06 -9.89
C LEU A 94 7.77 5.84 -10.77
N PHE A 95 6.96 5.65 -11.82
CA PHE A 95 6.95 4.46 -12.66
C PHE A 95 8.26 4.28 -13.42
N GLU A 96 8.81 5.38 -13.94
CA GLU A 96 10.03 5.40 -14.75
C GLU A 96 11.28 5.04 -13.95
N ILE A 97 11.31 5.34 -12.64
CA ILE A 97 12.44 5.07 -11.75
C ILE A 97 12.31 3.74 -10.99
N GLY A 98 11.24 2.98 -11.24
CA GLY A 98 11.05 1.63 -10.69
C GLY A 98 10.70 1.58 -9.20
N SER A 99 10.16 2.68 -8.64
CA SER A 99 9.65 2.68 -7.27
C SER A 99 8.53 1.66 -7.11
N ARG A 100 8.38 1.08 -5.92
CA ARG A 100 7.42 0.02 -5.65
C ARG A 100 6.42 0.40 -4.56
N VAL A 101 5.23 -0.14 -4.71
CA VAL A 101 4.12 -0.05 -3.76
C VAL A 101 3.69 -1.44 -3.35
N GLN A 102 3.26 -1.60 -2.10
CA GLN A 102 2.57 -2.79 -1.65
C GLN A 102 1.07 -2.68 -1.95
N VAL A 103 0.51 -3.75 -2.52
CA VAL A 103 -0.87 -3.83 -3.01
C VAL A 103 -1.46 -5.21 -2.76
N VAL A 104 -2.79 -5.31 -2.76
CA VAL A 104 -3.52 -6.59 -2.71
C VAL A 104 -3.23 -7.42 -3.97
N ARG A 105 -3.05 -8.74 -3.82
CA ARG A 105 -2.94 -9.68 -4.95
C ARG A 105 -4.10 -10.66 -5.07
N ARG A 106 -4.87 -10.88 -4.00
CA ARG A 106 -6.03 -11.77 -4.04
C ARG A 106 -7.25 -11.03 -4.56
N GLY A 107 -7.97 -11.64 -5.51
CA GLY A 107 -9.17 -11.05 -6.10
C GLY A 107 -8.91 -9.93 -7.13
N THR A 108 -7.64 -9.63 -7.44
CA THR A 108 -7.25 -8.68 -8.49
C THR A 108 -6.04 -9.21 -9.26
N MET A 109 -5.92 -8.84 -10.54
CA MET A 109 -4.75 -9.10 -11.38
C MET A 109 -3.85 -7.88 -11.53
N PHE A 110 -4.19 -6.77 -10.86
CA PHE A 110 -3.44 -5.52 -10.93
C PHE A 110 -1.92 -5.70 -10.69
N PRO A 111 -1.44 -6.43 -9.67
CA PRO A 111 0.00 -6.53 -9.45
C PRO A 111 0.73 -7.20 -10.62
N ALA A 112 0.16 -8.27 -11.18
CA ALA A 112 0.75 -8.95 -12.33
C ALA A 112 0.76 -8.05 -13.57
N ARG A 113 -0.36 -7.39 -13.85
CA ARG A 113 -0.52 -6.47 -14.99
C ARG A 113 0.40 -5.25 -14.89
N ALA A 114 0.48 -4.63 -13.71
CA ALA A 114 1.35 -3.49 -13.46
C ALA A 114 2.83 -3.84 -13.62
N ASN A 115 3.27 -5.00 -13.11
CA ASN A 115 4.64 -5.49 -13.34
C ASN A 115 4.90 -5.78 -14.83
N GLN A 116 3.93 -6.37 -15.55
CA GLN A 116 4.04 -6.59 -17.00
C GLN A 116 4.23 -5.26 -17.77
N LEU A 117 3.46 -4.22 -17.44
CA LEU A 117 3.61 -2.90 -18.06
C LEU A 117 5.01 -2.31 -17.80
N HIS A 118 5.53 -2.46 -16.60
CA HIS A 118 6.88 -1.98 -16.27
C HIS A 118 7.97 -2.77 -16.99
N ASP A 119 7.84 -4.09 -17.08
CA ASP A 119 8.75 -4.93 -17.86
C ASP A 119 8.77 -4.53 -19.35
N LEU A 120 7.59 -4.24 -19.93
CA LEU A 120 7.49 -3.75 -21.31
C LEU A 120 8.15 -2.38 -21.45
N TYR A 121 7.91 -1.45 -20.52
CA TYR A 121 8.55 -0.14 -20.51
C TYR A 121 10.08 -0.22 -20.45
N ARG A 122 10.62 -1.23 -19.76
CA ARG A 122 12.07 -1.45 -19.67
C ARG A 122 12.68 -2.06 -20.93
N ARG A 123 11.91 -2.83 -21.69
CA ARG A 123 12.40 -3.60 -22.85
C ARG A 123 12.22 -2.89 -24.18
N HIS A 124 11.31 -1.93 -24.26
CA HIS A 124 10.95 -1.25 -25.50
C HIS A 124 11.16 0.26 -25.37
N ASP A 125 11.50 0.94 -26.46
CA ASP A 125 11.63 2.40 -26.47
C ASP A 125 10.34 3.09 -26.94
N ARG A 126 9.41 2.34 -27.55
CA ARG A 126 8.11 2.84 -28.00
C ARG A 126 7.04 1.75 -27.97
N LEU A 127 5.77 2.16 -27.91
CA LEU A 127 4.62 1.26 -27.93
C LEU A 127 4.59 0.38 -29.18
N GLU A 128 5.04 0.91 -30.31
CA GLU A 128 5.08 0.20 -31.60
C GLU A 128 6.09 -0.95 -31.64
N ASP A 129 7.04 -1.03 -30.70
CA ASP A 129 7.98 -2.15 -30.62
C ASP A 129 7.37 -3.38 -29.92
N ILE A 130 6.20 -3.21 -29.27
CA ILE A 130 5.51 -4.29 -28.57
C ILE A 130 4.79 -5.15 -29.61
N ASP A 131 4.95 -6.48 -29.54
CA ASP A 131 4.30 -7.38 -30.48
C ASP A 131 2.77 -7.26 -30.43
N ALA A 132 2.11 -7.43 -31.59
CA ALA A 132 0.68 -7.20 -31.74
C ALA A 132 -0.18 -8.05 -30.79
N ARG A 133 0.27 -9.28 -30.46
CA ARG A 133 -0.46 -10.18 -29.55
C ARG A 133 -0.41 -9.65 -28.12
N THR A 134 0.75 -9.19 -27.66
CA THR A 134 0.90 -8.57 -26.35
C THR A 134 0.10 -7.28 -26.26
N LEU A 135 0.21 -6.40 -27.27
CA LEU A 135 -0.53 -5.13 -27.29
C LEU A 135 -2.05 -5.35 -27.24
N SER A 136 -2.57 -6.26 -28.07
CA SER A 136 -4.00 -6.63 -28.07
C SER A 136 -4.45 -7.19 -26.72
N THR A 137 -3.58 -7.93 -26.03
CA THR A 137 -3.87 -8.42 -24.68
C THR A 137 -3.98 -7.25 -23.69
N LEU A 138 -3.07 -6.29 -23.72
CA LEU A 138 -3.13 -5.10 -22.86
C LEU A 138 -4.38 -4.27 -23.11
N GLU A 139 -4.75 -4.05 -24.38
CA GLU A 139 -5.97 -3.35 -24.77
C GLU A 139 -7.22 -4.02 -24.22
N ARG A 140 -7.27 -5.36 -24.24
CA ARG A 140 -8.41 -6.12 -23.70
C ARG A 140 -8.44 -6.18 -22.18
N THR A 141 -7.29 -6.36 -21.52
CA THR A 141 -7.25 -6.71 -20.09
C THR A 141 -6.90 -5.55 -19.17
N CYS A 142 -5.99 -4.68 -19.59
CA CYS A 142 -5.51 -3.56 -18.77
C CYS A 142 -6.27 -2.30 -19.13
N PHE A 143 -6.26 -1.92 -20.40
CA PHE A 143 -6.84 -0.65 -20.86
C PHE A 143 -8.34 -0.72 -21.09
N ARG A 144 -8.83 -1.91 -21.45
CA ARG A 144 -10.21 -2.17 -21.89
C ARG A 144 -10.68 -1.26 -23.01
N ARG A 145 -9.73 -0.80 -23.82
CA ARG A 145 -9.90 0.05 -24.99
C ARG A 145 -8.60 0.06 -25.81
N PRO A 146 -8.66 0.42 -27.10
CA PRO A 146 -7.48 0.61 -27.91
C PRO A 146 -6.50 1.62 -27.31
N VAL A 147 -5.20 1.39 -27.49
CA VAL A 147 -4.15 2.30 -26.97
C VAL A 147 -4.28 3.71 -27.55
N ALA A 148 -4.77 3.85 -28.78
CA ALA A 148 -5.06 5.15 -29.38
C ALA A 148 -6.06 5.96 -28.55
N GLU A 149 -7.15 5.33 -28.09
CA GLU A 149 -8.15 5.98 -27.23
C GLU A 149 -7.58 6.30 -25.83
N VAL A 150 -6.74 5.42 -25.28
CA VAL A 150 -6.02 5.71 -24.02
C VAL A 150 -5.17 6.97 -24.17
N TRP A 151 -4.46 7.11 -25.29
CA TRP A 151 -3.64 8.29 -25.54
C TRP A 151 -4.49 9.57 -25.63
N GLU A 152 -5.64 9.51 -26.28
CA GLU A 152 -6.59 10.63 -26.32
C GLU A 152 -7.11 11.01 -24.92
N ASP A 153 -7.39 10.02 -24.07
CA ASP A 153 -7.78 10.25 -22.68
C ASP A 153 -6.67 10.92 -21.87
N VAL A 154 -5.41 10.52 -22.08
CA VAL A 154 -4.23 11.14 -21.46
C VAL A 154 -4.10 12.60 -21.91
N VAL A 155 -4.21 12.86 -23.22
CA VAL A 155 -4.17 14.22 -23.79
C VAL A 155 -5.26 15.10 -23.19
N ARG A 156 -6.49 14.58 -23.12
CA ARG A 156 -7.63 15.28 -22.52
C ARG A 156 -7.39 15.58 -21.04
N HIS A 157 -6.96 14.60 -20.26
CA HIS A 157 -6.68 14.78 -18.83
C HIS A 157 -5.64 15.88 -18.56
N TYR A 158 -4.53 15.90 -19.30
CA TYR A 158 -3.49 16.90 -19.10
C TYR A 158 -3.90 18.29 -19.60
N ARG A 159 -4.74 18.37 -20.65
CA ARG A 159 -5.37 19.64 -21.06
C ARG A 159 -6.28 20.18 -19.97
N ASP A 160 -7.21 19.38 -19.48
CA ASP A 160 -8.24 19.79 -18.52
C ASP A 160 -7.64 20.16 -17.16
N THR A 161 -6.48 19.61 -16.82
CA THR A 161 -5.73 19.96 -15.61
C THR A 161 -4.70 21.07 -15.81
N GLY A 162 -4.78 21.82 -16.92
CA GLY A 162 -3.94 23.00 -17.18
C GLY A 162 -2.46 22.68 -17.44
N ARG A 163 -2.15 21.44 -17.82
CA ARG A 163 -0.78 20.94 -18.05
C ARG A 163 -0.56 20.35 -19.46
N PRO A 164 -1.09 20.95 -20.54
CA PRO A 164 -1.03 20.38 -21.90
C PRO A 164 0.40 20.24 -22.45
N GLN A 165 1.39 20.94 -21.88
CA GLN A 165 2.80 20.79 -22.21
C GLN A 165 3.30 19.36 -22.02
N ILE A 166 2.81 18.63 -21.00
CA ILE A 166 3.26 17.26 -20.70
C ILE A 166 3.00 16.33 -21.90
N THR A 167 1.83 16.45 -22.52
CA THR A 167 1.44 15.61 -23.66
C THR A 167 1.95 16.14 -24.98
N ARG A 168 2.21 17.45 -25.11
CA ARG A 168 2.90 18.02 -26.27
C ARG A 168 4.32 17.51 -26.38
N ASP A 169 5.08 17.56 -25.29
CA ASP A 169 6.45 17.04 -25.25
C ASP A 169 6.47 15.53 -25.56
N ALA A 170 5.56 14.78 -24.93
CA ALA A 170 5.46 13.34 -25.10
C ALA A 170 5.00 12.93 -26.51
N ALA A 171 4.33 13.79 -27.28
CA ALA A 171 3.99 13.49 -28.67
C ALA A 171 5.24 13.34 -29.57
N HIS A 172 6.36 13.94 -29.18
CA HIS A 172 7.65 13.86 -29.87
C HIS A 172 8.66 12.93 -29.19
N ASP A 173 8.28 12.33 -28.05
CA ASP A 173 9.09 11.37 -27.29
C ASP A 173 8.30 10.05 -27.13
N PRO A 174 8.52 9.07 -28.01
CA PRO A 174 7.78 7.81 -28.01
C PRO A 174 7.85 7.05 -26.68
N ARG A 175 8.97 7.16 -25.96
CA ARG A 175 9.18 6.50 -24.68
C ARG A 175 8.37 7.16 -23.58
N ARG A 176 8.36 8.50 -23.55
CA ARG A 176 7.51 9.27 -22.64
C ARG A 176 6.03 9.07 -22.93
N ARG A 177 5.64 8.97 -24.20
CA ARG A 177 4.26 8.61 -24.59
C ARG A 177 3.86 7.25 -24.04
N MET A 178 4.72 6.25 -24.19
CA MET A 178 4.50 4.91 -23.64
C MET A 178 4.33 4.95 -22.12
N ALA A 179 5.20 5.67 -21.41
CA ALA A 179 5.08 5.83 -19.95
C ALA A 179 3.74 6.44 -19.56
N LEU A 180 3.28 7.50 -20.24
CA LEU A 180 2.00 8.15 -19.93
C LEU A 180 0.80 7.22 -20.18
N VAL A 181 0.81 6.45 -21.28
CA VAL A 181 -0.22 5.44 -21.56
C VAL A 181 -0.23 4.35 -20.47
N PHE A 182 0.93 3.87 -20.04
CA PHE A 182 0.99 2.88 -18.97
C PHE A 182 0.55 3.45 -17.63
N ARG A 183 0.93 4.70 -17.31
CA ARG A 183 0.51 5.39 -16.08
C ARG A 183 -0.99 5.63 -16.02
N TRP A 184 -1.66 5.80 -17.16
CA TRP A 184 -3.13 5.86 -17.23
C TRP A 184 -3.76 4.61 -16.59
N TYR A 185 -3.19 3.42 -16.79
CA TYR A 185 -3.71 2.18 -16.21
C TYR A 185 -3.75 2.24 -14.68
N PHE A 186 -2.73 2.80 -14.03
CA PHE A 186 -2.67 2.93 -12.56
C PHE A 186 -3.77 3.88 -12.05
N ALA A 187 -3.96 5.01 -12.72
CA ALA A 187 -5.01 5.96 -12.38
C ALA A 187 -6.42 5.35 -12.59
N ALA A 188 -6.63 4.64 -13.70
CA ALA A 188 -7.88 3.94 -13.99
C ALA A 188 -8.15 2.82 -12.97
N SER A 189 -7.13 2.03 -12.62
CA SER A 189 -7.18 0.94 -11.64
C SER A 189 -7.54 1.44 -10.23
N THR A 190 -7.00 2.59 -9.84
CA THR A 190 -7.33 3.25 -8.57
C THR A 190 -8.77 3.75 -8.58
N ARG A 191 -9.19 4.40 -9.67
CA ARG A 191 -10.56 4.90 -9.82
C ARG A 191 -11.59 3.76 -9.79
N ALA A 192 -11.35 2.67 -10.53
CA ALA A 192 -12.22 1.51 -10.55
C ALA A 192 -12.43 0.91 -9.13
N ALA A 193 -11.37 0.87 -8.32
CA ALA A 193 -11.43 0.42 -6.93
C ALA A 193 -12.24 1.37 -6.03
N LEU A 194 -12.08 2.69 -6.20
CA LEU A 194 -12.84 3.70 -5.45
C LEU A 194 -14.33 3.70 -5.83
N ASP A 195 -14.62 3.62 -7.13
CA ASP A 195 -15.99 3.63 -7.66
C ASP A 195 -16.71 2.29 -7.42
N GLY A 196 -15.97 1.22 -7.13
CA GLY A 196 -16.55 -0.11 -6.94
C GLY A 196 -17.09 -0.73 -8.23
N ALA A 197 -16.45 -0.43 -9.38
CA ALA A 197 -16.79 -0.98 -10.69
C ALA A 197 -16.67 -2.51 -10.71
N LYS A 198 -17.78 -3.24 -10.47
CA LYS A 198 -17.78 -4.69 -10.24
C LYS A 198 -17.25 -5.50 -11.44
N ASP A 199 -17.50 -5.01 -12.64
CA ASP A 199 -17.04 -5.64 -13.89
C ASP A 199 -15.55 -5.41 -14.16
N ASP A 200 -14.84 -4.71 -13.27
CA ASP A 200 -13.41 -4.38 -13.41
C ASP A 200 -12.58 -4.70 -12.16
N THR A 201 -13.09 -5.55 -11.26
CA THR A 201 -12.40 -6.01 -10.04
C THR A 201 -10.99 -6.56 -10.30
N ALA A 202 -10.79 -7.22 -11.44
CA ALA A 202 -9.49 -7.71 -11.87
C ALA A 202 -8.42 -6.62 -12.07
N ASN A 203 -8.82 -5.35 -12.18
CA ASN A 203 -7.93 -4.21 -12.34
C ASN A 203 -7.80 -3.35 -11.08
N TYR A 204 -8.43 -3.72 -9.96
CA TYR A 204 -8.38 -2.87 -8.77
C TYR A 204 -6.96 -2.73 -8.24
N GLN A 205 -6.50 -1.48 -8.15
CA GLN A 205 -5.31 -1.11 -7.39
C GLN A 205 -5.73 -0.81 -5.96
N ILE A 206 -5.42 -1.71 -5.03
CA ILE A 206 -5.73 -1.56 -3.61
C ILE A 206 -4.42 -1.57 -2.83
N HIS A 207 -4.05 -0.43 -2.23
CA HIS A 207 -2.85 -0.31 -1.41
C HIS A 207 -3.05 -0.95 -0.04
N CYS A 208 -2.51 -2.14 0.15
CA CYS A 208 -2.63 -2.88 1.40
C CYS A 208 -1.33 -3.58 1.74
N GLY A 209 -1.11 -3.84 3.03
CA GLY A 209 0.01 -4.62 3.53
C GLY A 209 -0.41 -5.78 4.43
N PRO A 210 0.56 -6.62 4.86
CA PRO A 210 0.28 -7.86 5.57
C PRO A 210 -0.44 -7.65 6.92
N ALA A 211 -0.36 -6.44 7.47
CA ALA A 211 -1.10 -6.03 8.66
C ALA A 211 -2.62 -6.28 8.55
N MET A 212 -3.20 -6.17 7.35
CA MET A 212 -4.62 -6.47 7.15
C MET A 212 -4.93 -7.95 7.39
N GLY A 213 -4.13 -8.85 6.81
CA GLY A 213 -4.32 -10.28 6.98
C GLY A 213 -4.11 -10.73 8.42
N ALA A 214 -3.11 -10.16 9.10
CA ALA A 214 -2.87 -10.42 10.52
C ALA A 214 -4.05 -9.95 11.38
N PHE A 215 -4.60 -8.76 11.09
CA PHE A 215 -5.79 -8.26 11.76
C PHE A 215 -7.01 -9.15 11.49
N ASN A 216 -7.23 -9.60 10.25
CA ASN A 216 -8.33 -10.49 9.91
C ASN A 216 -8.28 -11.79 10.71
N ARG A 217 -7.08 -12.38 10.89
CA ARG A 217 -6.88 -13.58 11.72
C ARG A 217 -7.15 -13.32 13.19
N LEU A 218 -6.76 -12.16 13.70
CA LEU A 218 -7.03 -11.76 15.08
C LEU A 218 -8.54 -11.65 15.37
N VAL A 219 -9.33 -11.14 14.42
CA VAL A 219 -10.76 -10.86 14.62
C VAL A 219 -11.71 -11.94 14.12
N GLU A 220 -11.18 -13.07 13.63
CA GLU A 220 -11.95 -14.22 13.14
C GLU A 220 -12.87 -14.77 14.24
N GLY A 221 -14.15 -14.98 13.93
CA GLY A 221 -15.17 -15.43 14.88
C GLY A 221 -15.66 -14.35 15.87
N THR A 222 -15.21 -13.10 15.74
CA THR A 222 -15.64 -11.98 16.58
C THR A 222 -16.60 -11.03 15.85
N ALA A 223 -17.19 -10.08 16.57
CA ALA A 223 -18.03 -9.04 15.95
C ALA A 223 -17.27 -8.19 14.91
N LEU A 224 -15.95 -8.08 15.05
CA LEU A 224 -15.08 -7.32 14.14
C LEU A 224 -14.71 -8.10 12.87
N GLU A 225 -15.10 -9.37 12.73
CA GLU A 225 -14.89 -10.13 11.50
C GLU A 225 -15.51 -9.41 10.29
N SER A 226 -16.73 -8.91 10.45
CA SER A 226 -17.40 -8.08 9.44
C SER A 226 -16.84 -6.65 9.45
N TRP A 227 -16.36 -6.19 8.28
CA TRP A 227 -15.86 -4.81 8.15
C TRP A 227 -16.90 -3.75 8.52
N ARG A 228 -18.20 -4.08 8.44
CA ARG A 228 -19.30 -3.17 8.83
C ARG A 228 -19.30 -2.84 10.32
N ARG A 229 -18.55 -3.57 11.13
CA ARG A 229 -18.38 -3.34 12.58
C ARG A 229 -16.97 -2.89 12.95
N ARG A 230 -16.08 -2.70 11.98
CA ARG A 230 -14.68 -2.30 12.18
C ARG A 230 -14.55 -0.79 12.23
N ASP A 231 -15.26 -0.15 13.16
CA ASP A 231 -15.11 1.29 13.39
C ASP A 231 -13.66 1.59 13.78
N VAL A 232 -13.10 2.66 13.22
CA VAL A 232 -11.65 2.95 13.33
C VAL A 232 -11.16 3.15 14.76
N ASP A 233 -12.03 3.64 15.64
CA ASP A 233 -11.82 3.75 17.08
C ASP A 233 -11.82 2.38 17.76
N ALA A 234 -12.77 1.50 17.43
CA ALA A 234 -12.79 0.13 17.93
C ALA A 234 -11.54 -0.68 17.52
N ILE A 235 -11.04 -0.47 16.29
CA ILE A 235 -9.75 -1.02 15.85
C ILE A 235 -8.61 -0.49 16.75
N ALA A 236 -8.56 0.83 16.98
CA ALA A 236 -7.52 1.45 17.78
C ALA A 236 -7.54 0.94 19.24
N ASP A 237 -8.71 0.86 19.85
CA ASP A 237 -8.89 0.37 21.22
C ASP A 237 -8.44 -1.10 21.34
N LEU A 238 -8.86 -1.97 20.41
CA LEU A 238 -8.42 -3.36 20.40
C LEU A 238 -6.89 -3.48 20.36
N LEU A 239 -6.25 -2.73 19.48
CA LEU A 239 -4.80 -2.78 19.32
C LEU A 239 -4.07 -2.20 20.53
N MET A 240 -4.52 -1.07 21.06
CA MET A 240 -3.85 -0.37 22.17
C MET A 240 -4.05 -1.07 23.51
N THR A 241 -5.27 -1.47 23.85
CA THR A 241 -5.55 -2.24 25.08
C THR A 241 -4.86 -3.59 25.03
N GLY A 242 -4.97 -4.31 23.92
CA GLY A 242 -4.27 -5.59 23.77
C GLY A 242 -2.76 -5.44 23.86
N ALA A 243 -2.17 -4.38 23.30
CA ALA A 243 -0.73 -4.15 23.40
C ALA A 243 -0.29 -3.93 24.86
N ALA A 244 -1.08 -3.20 25.65
CA ALA A 244 -0.83 -3.04 27.08
C ALA A 244 -0.86 -4.39 27.81
N ASP A 245 -1.83 -5.25 27.50
CA ASP A 245 -1.95 -6.58 28.09
C ASP A 245 -0.76 -7.49 27.72
N VAL A 246 -0.33 -7.47 26.45
CA VAL A 246 0.84 -8.21 25.97
C VAL A 246 2.11 -7.79 26.74
N LEU A 247 2.32 -6.48 26.92
CA LEU A 247 3.48 -5.95 27.65
C LEU A 247 3.42 -6.30 29.14
N ALA A 248 2.26 -6.16 29.78
CA ALA A 248 2.05 -6.53 31.17
C ALA A 248 2.33 -8.03 31.39
N GLY A 249 1.79 -8.89 30.53
CA GLY A 249 2.00 -10.34 30.58
C GLY A 249 3.45 -10.76 30.30
N ALA A 250 4.20 -10.00 29.49
CA ALA A 250 5.63 -10.23 29.29
C ALA A 250 6.45 -9.87 30.54
N GLY A 251 6.12 -8.74 31.18
CA GLY A 251 6.75 -8.32 32.45
C GLY A 251 6.52 -9.33 33.58
N ALA A 252 5.29 -9.82 33.74
CA ALA A 252 4.96 -10.84 34.73
C ALA A 252 5.74 -12.15 34.53
N ARG A 253 5.88 -12.61 33.27
CA ARG A 253 6.68 -13.80 32.94
C ARG A 253 8.15 -13.62 33.28
N ALA A 254 8.75 -12.47 32.95
CA ALA A 254 10.14 -12.17 33.30
C ALA A 254 10.36 -12.14 34.82
N ALA A 255 9.41 -11.59 35.58
CA ALA A 255 9.49 -11.57 37.05
C ALA A 255 9.38 -12.98 37.69
N SER A 256 8.62 -13.89 37.07
CA SER A 256 8.44 -15.27 37.56
C SER A 256 9.64 -16.19 37.32
N HIS A 257 10.54 -15.84 36.39
CA HIS A 257 11.73 -16.60 36.03
C HIS A 257 12.94 -15.66 35.94
N PRO A 258 13.46 -15.15 37.08
CA PRO A 258 14.62 -14.28 37.06
C PRO A 258 15.80 -15.00 36.39
N PRO A 259 16.59 -14.31 35.55
CA PRO A 259 17.72 -14.93 34.89
C PRO A 259 18.65 -15.52 35.96
N SER A 260 18.97 -16.81 35.82
CA SER A 260 19.99 -17.45 36.64
C SER A 260 21.31 -16.71 36.42
N SER A 261 21.81 -16.11 37.49
CA SER A 261 23.11 -15.42 37.57
C SER A 261 24.28 -16.29 37.18
#